data_AF-A0A1Z4BT60-F1
#
_entry.id   AF-A0A1Z4BT60-F1
#
_cell.length_a   1.000
_cell.length_b   1.000
_cell.length_c   1.000
_cell.angle_alpha   90.00
_cell.angle_beta   90.00
_cell.angle_gamma   90.00
#
_symmetry.space_group_name_H-M   'P 1'
#
loop_
_entity.id
_entity.type
_entity.pdbx_description
1 polymer ?
#
loop_
_entity_poly.entity_id
_entity_poly.type
_entity_poly.pdbx_seq_one_letter_code
_entity_poly.pdbx_strand_id
1 'polypeptide(L)'
;MKKLKDIRNAQDAYLKINGVYAKNFDELTKFVENARFTITSQRDTSWVEFDKGFNIDVMRQGVRIDTLGYVSVKDSLFKNDTRYKTMGDLPIIKGVKPGQFKMEIGEITDKNGVKSSVFQVYVPKKDILEGLDEGLVTKEIQKTSVEDVRGPNIQVGSLTEITVNGNWPTYYDTKIAKK
;
A
#
# COMPACT_ATOMS: atom_id res chain seq x y z
N MET A 1 12.66 6.49 -4.05
CA MET A 1 11.39 5.91 -4.55
C MET A 1 11.16 4.45 -4.21
N LYS A 2 12.17 3.55 -4.26
CA LYS A 2 11.97 2.11 -3.92
C LYS A 2 11.32 1.89 -2.55
N LYS A 3 11.80 2.58 -1.49
CA LYS A 3 11.24 2.49 -0.14
C LYS A 3 9.75 2.85 -0.06
N LEU A 4 9.32 3.95 -0.69
CA LEU A 4 7.90 4.35 -0.72
C LEU A 4 7.00 3.31 -1.40
N LYS A 5 7.52 2.59 -2.41
CA LYS A 5 6.78 1.50 -3.06
C LYS A 5 6.70 0.25 -2.18
N ASP A 6 7.80 -0.09 -1.51
CA ASP A 6 7.80 -1.16 -0.53
C ASP A 6 6.76 -0.88 0.58
N ILE A 7 6.69 0.36 1.08
CA ILE A 7 5.66 0.81 2.05
C ILE A 7 4.25 0.70 1.46
N ARG A 8 4.02 1.19 0.24
CA ARG A 8 2.72 1.07 -0.46
C ARG A 8 2.26 -0.38 -0.56
N ASN A 9 3.14 -1.27 -1.00
CA ASN A 9 2.81 -2.69 -1.17
C ASN A 9 2.55 -3.37 0.17
N ALA A 10 3.31 -3.03 1.21
CA ALA A 10 3.06 -3.53 2.56
C ALA A 10 1.72 -3.03 3.12
N GLN A 11 1.36 -1.76 2.87
CA GLN A 11 0.09 -1.18 3.28
C GLN A 11 -1.11 -1.82 2.55
N ASP A 12 -0.98 -2.08 1.25
CA ASP A 12 -1.99 -2.79 0.45
C ASP A 12 -2.22 -4.23 0.96
N ALA A 13 -1.13 -4.92 1.30
CA ALA A 13 -1.19 -6.24 1.93
C ALA A 13 -1.87 -6.19 3.31
N TYR A 14 -1.54 -5.18 4.11
CA TYR A 14 -2.14 -4.96 5.43
C TYR A 14 -3.65 -4.70 5.32
N LEU A 15 -4.08 -3.88 4.36
CA LEU A 15 -5.49 -3.63 4.07
C LEU A 15 -6.23 -4.92 3.67
N LYS A 16 -5.63 -5.75 2.80
CA LYS A 16 -6.26 -7.00 2.35
C LYS A 16 -6.50 -8.01 3.47
N ILE A 17 -5.66 -8.01 4.50
CA ILE A 17 -5.75 -8.96 5.62
C ILE A 17 -6.54 -8.37 6.79
N ASN A 18 -6.31 -7.11 7.14
CA ASN A 18 -6.89 -6.48 8.33
C ASN A 18 -8.08 -5.55 8.04
N GLY A 19 -8.35 -5.22 6.77
CA GLY A 19 -9.42 -4.32 6.35
C GLY A 19 -9.16 -2.82 6.56
N VAL A 20 -8.05 -2.45 7.21
CA VAL A 20 -7.63 -1.06 7.48
C VAL A 20 -6.16 -0.89 7.13
N TYR A 21 -5.63 0.35 7.10
CA TYR A 21 -4.19 0.60 6.95
C TYR A 21 -3.44 0.61 8.30
N ALA A 22 -2.15 0.29 8.29
CA ALA A 22 -1.32 0.31 9.49
C ALA A 22 -1.01 1.75 9.92
N LYS A 23 -1.10 2.04 11.23
CA LYS A 23 -0.91 3.39 11.79
C LYS A 23 0.55 3.81 11.88
N ASN A 24 1.44 2.86 12.12
CA ASN A 24 2.87 3.11 12.32
C ASN A 24 3.73 2.04 11.63
N PHE A 25 5.02 2.35 11.46
CA PHE A 25 5.96 1.45 10.79
C PHE A 25 6.27 0.19 11.61
N ASP A 26 6.12 0.23 12.93
CA ASP A 26 6.32 -0.93 13.81
C ASP A 26 5.25 -2.01 13.53
N GLU A 27 3.98 -1.62 13.48
CA GLU A 27 2.87 -2.49 13.09
C GLU A 27 3.06 -3.04 11.68
N LEU A 28 3.45 -2.18 10.73
CA LEU A 28 3.69 -2.60 9.35
C LEU A 28 4.84 -3.61 9.26
N THR A 29 5.92 -3.41 10.03
CA THR A 29 7.08 -4.30 10.08
C THR A 29 6.70 -5.65 10.71
N LYS A 30 6.03 -5.62 11.86
CA LYS A 30 5.55 -6.84 12.55
C LYS A 30 4.58 -7.62 11.69
N PHE A 31 3.71 -6.92 10.96
CA PHE A 31 2.80 -7.54 10.01
C PHE A 31 3.57 -8.24 8.89
N VAL A 32 4.53 -7.58 8.26
CA VAL A 32 5.34 -8.21 7.21
C VAL A 32 6.06 -9.46 7.72
N GLU A 33 6.55 -9.46 8.96
CA GLU A 33 7.24 -10.61 9.55
C GLU A 33 6.33 -11.79 9.91
N ASN A 34 5.14 -11.53 10.42
CA ASN A 34 4.28 -12.58 10.99
C ASN A 34 3.10 -12.97 10.09
N ALA A 35 2.63 -12.06 9.23
CA ALA A 35 1.41 -12.27 8.47
C ALA A 35 1.61 -13.22 7.29
N ARG A 36 0.52 -13.91 6.97
CA ARG A 36 0.44 -14.88 5.86
C ARG A 36 -0.81 -14.58 5.04
N PHE A 37 -0.67 -14.58 3.73
CA PHE A 37 -1.78 -14.60 2.80
C PHE A 37 -2.37 -16.01 2.75
N THR A 38 -3.67 -16.09 2.99
CA THR A 38 -4.45 -17.30 2.77
C THR A 38 -4.81 -17.37 1.29
N ILE A 39 -4.34 -18.40 0.59
CA ILE A 39 -4.76 -18.65 -0.79
C ILE A 39 -6.10 -19.37 -0.72
N THR A 40 -7.16 -18.72 -1.18
CA THR A 40 -8.50 -19.31 -1.27
C THR A 40 -8.85 -19.60 -2.73
N SER A 41 -9.59 -20.68 -2.94
CA SER A 41 -10.20 -21.03 -4.22
C SER A 41 -11.70 -20.98 -4.05
N GLN A 42 -12.33 -20.20 -4.91
CA GLN A 42 -13.77 -20.07 -4.96
C GLN A 42 -14.29 -20.88 -6.15
N ARG A 43 -15.20 -21.82 -5.90
CA ARG A 43 -15.88 -22.58 -6.96
C ARG A 43 -17.39 -22.51 -6.78
N ASP A 44 -18.09 -22.27 -7.87
CA ASP A 44 -19.54 -22.36 -7.91
C ASP A 44 -19.96 -23.82 -7.78
N THR A 45 -20.92 -24.07 -6.90
CA THR A 45 -21.48 -25.39 -6.63
C THR A 45 -22.99 -25.31 -6.72
N SER A 46 -23.62 -26.32 -7.30
CA SER A 46 -25.07 -26.47 -7.28
C SER A 46 -25.43 -27.81 -6.67
N TRP A 47 -26.50 -27.83 -5.86
CA TRP A 47 -27.07 -29.05 -5.32
C TRP A 47 -28.60 -28.99 -5.40
N VAL A 48 -29.21 -30.16 -5.42
CA VAL A 48 -30.67 -30.29 -5.37
C VAL A 48 -31.06 -30.35 -3.89
N GLU A 49 -31.97 -29.48 -3.49
CA GLU A 49 -32.55 -29.45 -2.16
C GLU A 49 -34.06 -29.64 -2.28
N PHE A 50 -34.62 -30.56 -1.48
CA PHE A 50 -36.06 -30.79 -1.46
C PHE A 50 -36.76 -29.70 -0.64
N ASP A 51 -37.60 -28.90 -1.29
CA ASP A 51 -38.38 -27.87 -0.61
C ASP A 51 -39.66 -28.48 -0.03
N LYS A 52 -39.73 -28.56 1.31
CA LYS A 52 -40.89 -29.12 2.02
C LYS A 52 -42.16 -28.29 1.90
N GLY A 53 -42.07 -26.99 1.55
CA GLY A 53 -43.22 -26.12 1.36
C GLY A 53 -43.94 -26.38 0.04
N PHE A 54 -43.18 -26.70 -1.00
CA PHE A 54 -43.69 -26.93 -2.35
C PHE A 54 -43.69 -28.40 -2.80
N ASN A 55 -43.10 -29.31 -2.02
CA ASN A 55 -42.90 -30.73 -2.35
C ASN A 55 -42.21 -30.93 -3.72
N ILE A 56 -41.25 -30.07 -4.05
CA ILE A 56 -40.46 -30.14 -5.29
C ILE A 56 -38.97 -30.07 -4.98
N ASP A 57 -38.19 -30.72 -5.85
CA ASP A 57 -36.75 -30.60 -5.89
C ASP A 57 -36.36 -29.27 -6.53
N VAL A 58 -35.74 -28.38 -5.75
CA VAL A 58 -35.23 -27.09 -6.25
C VAL A 58 -33.71 -27.14 -6.38
N MET A 59 -33.20 -26.64 -7.50
CA MET A 59 -31.76 -26.46 -7.68
C MET A 59 -31.31 -25.21 -6.94
N ARG A 60 -30.45 -25.38 -5.93
CA ARG A 60 -29.79 -24.28 -5.22
C ARG A 60 -28.38 -24.11 -5.77
N GLN A 61 -27.95 -22.85 -5.88
CA GLN A 61 -26.59 -22.48 -6.17
C GLN A 61 -25.95 -21.90 -4.91
N GLY A 62 -24.71 -22.25 -4.67
CA GLY A 62 -23.92 -21.71 -3.58
C GLY A 62 -22.44 -21.70 -3.95
N VAL A 63 -21.68 -20.93 -3.19
CA VAL A 63 -20.26 -20.76 -3.45
C VAL A 63 -19.48 -21.48 -2.37
N ARG A 64 -18.59 -22.39 -2.78
CA ARG A 64 -17.66 -23.04 -1.86
C ARG A 64 -16.31 -22.33 -1.92
N ILE A 65 -15.82 -21.92 -0.74
CA ILE A 65 -14.50 -21.32 -0.57
C ILE A 65 -13.61 -22.35 0.12
N ASP A 66 -12.66 -22.92 -0.62
CA ASP A 66 -11.68 -23.86 -0.09
C ASP A 66 -10.34 -23.13 0.12
N THR A 67 -9.62 -23.41 1.22
CA THR A 67 -8.29 -22.84 1.48
C THR A 67 -7.22 -23.75 0.89
N LEU A 68 -6.49 -23.28 -0.12
CA LEU A 68 -5.45 -24.03 -0.83
C LEU A 68 -4.09 -24.00 -0.11
N GLY A 69 -3.86 -23.03 0.76
CA GLY A 69 -2.62 -22.92 1.52
C GLY A 69 -2.34 -21.51 2.03
N TYR A 70 -1.11 -21.31 2.52
CA TYR A 70 -0.64 -20.05 3.09
C TYR A 70 0.68 -19.63 2.46
N VAL A 71 0.83 -18.34 2.15
CA VAL A 71 2.08 -17.75 1.68
C VAL A 71 2.46 -16.59 2.59
N SER A 72 3.69 -16.55 3.08
CA SER A 72 4.16 -15.46 3.94
C SER A 72 4.14 -14.12 3.21
N VAL A 73 3.66 -13.06 3.86
CA VAL A 73 3.67 -11.69 3.30
C VAL A 73 5.10 -11.25 2.98
N LYS A 74 6.04 -11.56 3.88
CA LYS A 74 7.48 -11.36 3.70
C LYS A 74 7.98 -11.93 2.37
N ASP A 75 7.72 -13.21 2.10
CA ASP A 75 8.25 -13.88 0.91
C ASP A 75 7.62 -13.31 -0.37
N SER A 76 6.33 -12.94 -0.31
CA SER A 76 5.61 -12.35 -1.44
C SER A 76 6.13 -10.95 -1.82
N LEU A 77 6.31 -10.06 -0.82
CA LEU A 77 6.64 -8.67 -1.06
C LEU A 77 8.16 -8.40 -1.08
N PHE A 78 8.89 -9.07 -0.20
CA PHE A 78 10.31 -8.82 0.06
C PHE A 78 11.20 -9.99 -0.31
N LYS A 79 10.64 -11.17 -0.61
CA LYS A 79 11.41 -12.39 -0.87
C LYS A 79 12.34 -12.65 0.33
N ASN A 80 13.64 -12.83 0.08
CA ASN A 80 14.67 -13.04 1.11
C ASN A 80 15.31 -11.74 1.62
N ASP A 81 14.78 -10.57 1.28
CA ASP A 81 15.37 -9.26 1.60
C ASP A 81 14.83 -8.71 2.93
N THR A 82 15.71 -8.24 3.82
CA THR A 82 15.34 -7.64 5.12
C THR A 82 15.08 -6.14 5.03
N ARG A 83 15.02 -5.57 3.82
CA ARG A 83 14.79 -4.13 3.61
C ARG A 83 13.53 -3.57 4.26
N TYR A 84 12.51 -4.39 4.50
CA TYR A 84 11.29 -3.99 5.20
C TYR A 84 11.56 -3.42 6.60
N LYS A 85 12.62 -3.87 7.29
CA LYS A 85 13.00 -3.34 8.61
C LYS A 85 13.44 -1.89 8.60
N THR A 86 13.96 -1.42 7.47
CA THR A 86 14.50 -0.06 7.29
C THR A 86 13.66 0.76 6.31
N MET A 87 12.44 0.29 6.00
CA MET A 87 11.60 0.96 4.99
C MET A 87 11.10 2.32 5.48
N GLY A 88 10.87 2.47 6.80
CA GLY A 88 10.48 3.72 7.44
C GLY A 88 11.61 4.76 7.51
N ASP A 89 12.86 4.35 7.37
CA ASP A 89 14.00 5.27 7.41
C ASP A 89 14.22 5.91 6.04
N LEU A 90 14.59 7.19 6.02
CA LEU A 90 15.06 7.82 4.79
C LEU A 90 16.37 7.18 4.32
N PRO A 91 16.61 7.12 3.00
CA PRO A 91 17.91 6.68 2.50
C PRO A 91 19.00 7.64 3.05
N ILE A 92 20.15 7.08 3.44
CA ILE A 92 21.30 7.89 3.88
C ILE A 92 21.79 8.69 2.68
N ILE A 93 21.54 10.00 2.71
CA ILE A 93 22.10 10.96 1.76
C ILE A 93 23.28 11.62 2.47
N LYS A 94 24.42 11.71 1.78
CA LYS A 94 25.66 12.25 2.37
C LYS A 94 25.40 13.60 3.05
N GLY A 95 25.62 13.67 4.36
CA GLY A 95 25.54 14.91 5.15
C GLY A 95 24.19 15.25 5.77
N VAL A 96 23.13 14.46 5.52
CA VAL A 96 21.78 14.72 6.03
C VAL A 96 21.46 13.80 7.20
N LYS A 97 20.77 14.33 8.23
CA LYS A 97 20.31 13.54 9.38
C LYS A 97 19.43 12.37 8.91
N PRO A 98 19.52 11.18 9.55
CA PRO A 98 18.59 10.10 9.28
C PRO A 98 17.19 10.51 9.73
N GLY A 99 16.39 11.05 8.81
CA GLY A 99 14.97 11.26 9.01
C GLY A 99 14.19 9.96 8.81
N GLN A 100 12.93 9.96 9.24
CA GLN A 100 11.98 8.89 8.96
C GLN A 100 10.85 9.44 8.11
N PHE A 101 10.26 8.59 7.26
CA PHE A 101 9.02 8.92 6.58
C PHE A 101 7.94 9.18 7.62
N LYS A 102 7.06 10.15 7.36
CA LYS A 102 5.88 10.37 8.17
C LYS A 102 4.74 9.58 7.57
N MET A 103 3.96 8.93 8.42
CA MET A 103 2.82 8.12 8.02
C MET A 103 1.59 8.55 8.80
N GLU A 104 0.51 8.76 8.07
CA GLU A 104 -0.79 9.14 8.61
C GLU A 104 -1.86 8.27 7.97
N ILE A 105 -2.90 7.96 8.72
CA ILE A 105 -4.07 7.25 8.23
C ILE A 105 -5.32 8.12 8.40
N GLY A 106 -6.32 7.87 7.58
CA GLY A 106 -7.61 8.54 7.66
C GLY A 106 -8.72 7.65 7.15
N GLU A 107 -9.93 8.17 7.21
CA GLU A 107 -11.11 7.54 6.63
C GLU A 107 -11.85 8.59 5.81
N ILE A 108 -12.14 8.27 4.55
CA ILE A 108 -12.94 9.10 3.67
C ILE A 108 -14.30 8.44 3.54
N THR A 109 -15.36 9.21 3.74
CA THR A 109 -16.71 8.78 3.43
C THR A 109 -17.08 9.33 2.06
N ASP A 110 -17.33 8.45 1.10
CA ASP A 110 -17.79 8.85 -0.22
C ASP A 110 -19.23 9.40 -0.16
N LYS A 111 -19.69 10.07 -1.23
CA LYS A 111 -21.06 10.60 -1.32
C LYS A 111 -22.13 9.52 -1.13
N ASN A 112 -21.78 8.26 -1.40
CA ASN A 112 -22.65 7.10 -1.22
C ASN A 112 -22.65 6.53 0.21
N GLY A 113 -21.98 7.18 1.18
CA GLY A 113 -21.91 6.71 2.57
C GLY A 113 -20.94 5.54 2.81
N VAL A 114 -20.16 5.16 1.80
CA VAL A 114 -19.16 4.10 1.90
C VAL A 114 -17.91 4.67 2.57
N LYS A 115 -17.54 4.11 3.72
CA LYS A 115 -16.30 4.44 4.42
C LYS A 115 -15.13 3.69 3.79
N SER A 116 -14.13 4.43 3.34
CA SER A 116 -12.89 3.89 2.81
C SER A 116 -11.73 4.37 3.66
N SER A 117 -10.96 3.44 4.22
CA SER A 117 -9.70 3.79 4.85
C SER A 117 -8.73 4.36 3.80
N VAL A 118 -7.93 5.32 4.21
CA VAL A 118 -6.86 5.92 3.40
C VAL A 118 -5.59 6.05 4.21
N PHE A 119 -4.46 6.14 3.53
CA PHE A 119 -3.18 6.40 4.15
C PHE A 119 -2.42 7.43 3.34
N GLN A 120 -1.52 8.14 4.02
CA GLN A 120 -0.58 9.05 3.41
C GLN A 120 0.78 8.84 4.05
N VAL A 121 1.78 8.59 3.22
CA VAL A 121 3.17 8.56 3.65
C VAL A 121 3.91 9.64 2.89
N TYR A 122 4.56 10.55 3.61
CA TYR A 122 5.24 11.69 3.00
C TYR A 122 6.58 11.98 3.62
N VAL A 123 7.41 12.67 2.84
CA VAL A 123 8.66 13.27 3.27
C VAL A 123 8.81 14.65 2.63
N PRO A 124 9.18 15.70 3.40
CA PRO A 124 9.49 17.00 2.83
C PRO A 124 10.70 16.92 1.91
N LYS A 125 10.62 17.49 0.70
CA LYS A 125 11.79 17.58 -0.20
C LYS A 125 12.91 18.39 0.44
N LYS A 126 12.57 19.38 1.28
CA LYS A 126 13.53 20.20 2.01
C LYS A 126 14.46 19.35 2.88
N ASP A 127 13.93 18.33 3.55
CA ASP A 127 14.71 17.43 4.41
C ASP A 127 15.64 16.53 3.58
N ILE A 128 15.25 16.18 2.35
CA ILE A 128 16.06 15.34 1.44
C ILE A 128 17.16 16.15 0.74
N LEU A 129 16.85 17.39 0.39
CA LEU A 129 17.73 18.30 -0.35
C LEU A 129 18.52 19.23 0.57
N GLU A 130 18.54 18.95 1.87
CA GLU A 130 19.34 19.67 2.86
C GLU A 130 20.83 19.60 2.46
N GLY A 131 21.42 20.75 2.10
CA GLY A 131 22.80 20.85 1.59
C GLY A 131 22.93 21.21 0.10
N LEU A 132 21.82 21.33 -0.63
CA LEU A 132 21.78 21.94 -1.97
C LEU A 132 21.47 23.44 -1.90
N ASP A 133 21.78 24.17 -2.98
CA ASP A 133 21.51 25.61 -3.09
C ASP A 133 20.03 25.94 -2.86
N GLU A 134 19.74 26.88 -1.96
CA GLU A 134 18.37 27.24 -1.57
C GLU A 134 17.51 27.72 -2.75
N GLY A 135 18.14 28.34 -3.76
CA GLY A 135 17.45 28.77 -4.98
C GLY A 135 17.00 27.59 -5.85
N LEU A 136 17.79 26.52 -5.91
CA LEU A 136 17.43 25.29 -6.61
C LEU A 136 16.36 24.50 -5.86
N VAL A 137 16.47 24.42 -4.52
CA VAL A 137 15.47 23.74 -3.68
C VAL A 137 14.12 24.44 -3.78
N THR A 138 14.08 25.76 -3.76
CA THR A 138 12.83 26.52 -3.88
C THR A 138 12.19 26.35 -5.26
N LYS A 139 13.00 26.37 -6.33
CA LYS A 139 12.52 26.06 -7.68
C LYS A 139 11.92 24.65 -7.78
N GLU A 140 12.57 23.66 -7.17
CA GLU A 140 12.12 22.26 -7.18
C GLU A 140 10.85 22.02 -6.34
N ILE A 141 10.65 22.81 -5.28
CA ILE A 141 9.43 22.80 -4.46
C ILE A 141 8.23 23.39 -5.21
N GLN A 142 8.46 24.45 -6.00
CA GLN A 142 7.42 25.12 -6.79
C GLN A 142 7.04 24.37 -8.08
N LYS A 143 7.78 23.32 -8.45
CA LYS A 143 7.44 22.51 -9.62
C LYS A 143 6.15 21.71 -9.39
N THR A 144 5.18 21.99 -10.24
CA THR A 144 3.91 21.24 -10.37
C THR A 144 3.88 20.40 -11.66
N SER A 145 5.01 20.29 -12.37
CA SER A 145 5.08 19.58 -13.64
C SER A 145 4.71 18.11 -13.50
N VAL A 146 4.04 17.56 -14.51
CA VAL A 146 3.69 16.13 -14.60
C VAL A 146 4.92 15.24 -14.74
N GLU A 147 6.01 15.82 -15.23
CA GLU A 147 7.28 15.16 -15.47
C GLU A 147 8.21 15.13 -14.24
N ASP A 148 7.84 15.86 -13.18
CA ASP A 148 8.59 15.97 -11.93
C ASP A 148 7.74 15.53 -10.72
N VAL A 149 8.37 15.39 -9.55
CA VAL A 149 7.65 15.10 -8.30
C VAL A 149 6.84 16.33 -7.92
N ARG A 150 5.51 16.21 -7.87
CA ARG A 150 4.63 17.38 -7.72
C ARG A 150 4.61 17.92 -6.28
N GLY A 151 4.95 19.20 -6.13
CA GLY A 151 4.79 19.93 -4.87
C GLY A 151 5.95 19.77 -3.86
N PRO A 152 5.77 20.27 -2.63
CA PRO A 152 6.83 20.40 -1.62
C PRO A 152 7.25 19.07 -0.98
N ASN A 153 6.38 18.07 -1.02
CA ASN A 153 6.58 16.79 -0.37
C ASN A 153 6.64 15.68 -1.41
N ILE A 154 7.42 14.63 -1.16
CA ILE A 154 7.31 13.37 -1.90
C ILE A 154 6.36 12.51 -1.10
N GLN A 155 5.22 12.14 -1.69
CA GLN A 155 4.18 11.42 -0.97
C GLN A 155 3.60 10.26 -1.77
N VAL A 156 3.13 9.26 -1.04
CA VAL A 156 2.34 8.14 -1.55
C VAL A 156 1.05 8.01 -0.77
N GLY A 157 -0.05 7.86 -1.51
CA GLY A 157 -1.38 7.94 -0.96
C GLY A 157 -1.82 9.38 -0.68
N SER A 158 -3.05 9.52 -0.17
CA SER A 158 -3.65 10.79 0.20
C SER A 158 -4.66 10.59 1.31
N LEU A 159 -4.76 11.54 2.25
CA LEU A 159 -5.83 11.57 3.24
C LEU A 159 -7.13 12.17 2.70
N THR A 160 -7.07 12.89 1.57
CA THR A 160 -8.23 13.59 0.99
C THR A 160 -8.85 12.86 -0.20
N GLU A 161 -8.10 11.93 -0.79
CA GLU A 161 -8.54 11.15 -1.95
C GLU A 161 -8.26 9.67 -1.73
N ILE A 162 -9.15 8.80 -2.24
CA ILE A 162 -8.98 7.35 -2.20
C ILE A 162 -7.96 6.97 -3.28
N THR A 163 -6.68 7.25 -3.01
CA THR A 163 -5.56 6.92 -3.88
C THR A 163 -4.44 6.32 -3.07
N VAL A 164 -3.74 5.38 -3.70
CA VAL A 164 -2.52 4.76 -3.18
C VAL A 164 -1.31 5.11 -4.05
N ASN A 165 -1.49 6.02 -5.01
CA ASN A 165 -0.46 6.40 -5.95
C ASN A 165 0.51 7.42 -5.35
N GLY A 166 1.74 7.41 -5.88
CA GLY A 166 2.74 8.41 -5.58
C GLY A 166 2.53 9.68 -6.38
N ASN A 167 3.01 10.82 -5.87
CA ASN A 167 3.01 12.08 -6.61
C ASN A 167 4.19 12.23 -7.60
N TRP A 168 4.78 11.12 -8.03
CA TRP A 168 5.92 11.08 -8.95
C TRP A 168 5.53 10.47 -10.29
N PRO A 169 6.27 10.79 -11.36
CA PRO A 169 6.04 10.25 -12.69
C PRO A 169 6.18 8.73 -12.77
N THR A 170 5.38 8.10 -13.63
CA THR A 170 5.37 6.64 -13.85
C THR A 170 6.70 6.08 -14.38
N TYR A 171 7.57 6.90 -14.98
CA TYR A 171 8.89 6.44 -15.41
C TYR A 171 9.83 6.07 -14.25
N TYR A 172 9.58 6.58 -13.04
CA TYR A 172 10.27 6.10 -11.84
C TYR A 172 9.79 4.70 -11.43
N ASP A 173 8.64 4.25 -11.94
CA ASP A 173 8.08 2.91 -11.77
C ASP A 173 8.64 1.89 -12.75
N THR A 174 8.88 2.28 -13.99
CA THR A 174 9.26 1.35 -15.07
C THR A 174 10.71 0.85 -15.00
N LYS A 175 11.65 1.59 -14.37
CA LYS A 175 13.08 1.21 -14.35
C LYS A 175 13.43 -0.06 -13.56
N ILE A 176 12.49 -0.68 -12.83
CA ILE A 176 12.75 -1.91 -12.05
C ILE A 176 12.21 -3.17 -12.75
N ALA A 177 11.40 -3.04 -13.81
CA ALA A 177 10.82 -4.17 -14.54
C ALA A 177 11.76 -4.87 -15.54
N LYS A 178 13.04 -4.45 -15.60
CA LYS A 178 14.09 -5.17 -16.35
C LYS A 178 15.10 -5.77 -15.39
N LYS A 179 14.82 -6.97 -14.90
CA LYS A 179 15.86 -7.96 -14.58
C LYS A 179 15.26 -9.36 -14.49
#